data_AF-A0A955B976-F1
#
_entry.id   AF-A0A955B976-F1
#
_cell.length_a   1.000
_cell.length_b   1.000
_cell.length_c   1.000
_cell.angle_alpha   90.00
_cell.angle_beta   90.00
_cell.angle_gamma   90.00
#
_symmetry.space_group_name_H-M   'P 1'
#
loop_
_entity.id
_entity.type
_entity.pdbx_description
1 polymer ?
#
loop_
_entity_poly.entity_id
_entity_poly.type
_entity_poly.pdbx_seq_one_letter_code
_entity_poly.pdbx_strand_id
1 'polypeptide(L)'
;MQFHTRFMFSASVLAVQFFALGATTYADDGSVWHVKAVHPEGRLLDVKVIGSDGTIHDVKALAANRHLLEVKALVGDKKLPVKVLVSDNKFAPVKAIDENGTILDLKALTPDGKKLDVKGVKRQGNIYHIKAISADGKEFFGVKAIAPNGHVYDVKGIKMYDEHVEGKISGVPIAAHIKALPQAPADDE
;
A
#
# COMPACT_ATOMS: atom_id res chain seq x y z
N MET A 1 -32.89 -71.53 30.19
CA MET A 1 -33.77 -70.97 29.15
C MET A 1 -33.63 -69.46 29.16
N GLN A 2 -33.21 -68.89 28.02
CA GLN A 2 -33.20 -67.46 27.68
C GLN A 2 -34.62 -66.87 27.87
N PHE A 3 -34.87 -65.60 28.21
CA PHE A 3 -34.57 -64.33 27.52
C PHE A 3 -34.71 -63.18 28.55
N HIS A 4 -33.72 -62.29 28.71
CA HIS A 4 -33.62 -60.96 28.06
C HIS A 4 -34.85 -60.05 28.20
N THR A 5 -34.74 -59.00 29.02
CA THR A 5 -35.09 -57.63 28.61
C THR A 5 -34.20 -56.66 29.37
N ARG A 6 -33.28 -56.04 28.63
CA ARG A 6 -32.33 -55.04 29.12
C ARG A 6 -33.01 -53.67 29.17
N PHE A 7 -32.88 -53.01 30.31
CA PHE A 7 -32.97 -51.55 30.44
C PHE A 7 -31.92 -50.91 29.52
N MET A 8 -32.33 -50.00 28.63
CA MET A 8 -31.42 -49.02 28.03
C MET A 8 -32.05 -47.63 28.18
N PHE A 9 -31.54 -46.90 29.18
CA PHE A 9 -31.59 -45.44 29.24
C PHE A 9 -30.84 -44.88 28.02
N SER A 10 -31.54 -44.15 27.16
CA SER A 10 -30.92 -43.35 26.10
C SER A 10 -30.46 -42.02 26.70
N ALA A 11 -29.18 -41.93 27.03
CA ALA A 11 -28.52 -40.67 27.33
C ALA A 11 -28.07 -40.03 26.01
N SER A 12 -28.85 -39.08 25.50
CA SER A 12 -28.40 -38.21 24.41
C SER A 12 -27.53 -37.10 24.99
N VAL A 13 -26.21 -37.29 24.91
CA VAL A 13 -25.20 -36.25 25.11
C VAL A 13 -25.18 -35.40 23.85
N LEU A 14 -25.71 -34.18 23.92
CA LEU A 14 -25.59 -33.21 22.82
C LEU A 14 -24.34 -32.35 23.05
N ALA A 15 -23.47 -32.35 22.05
CA ALA A 15 -22.14 -31.76 22.06
C ALA A 15 -22.15 -30.25 22.35
N VAL A 16 -21.32 -29.83 23.30
CA VAL A 16 -20.96 -28.42 23.49
C VAL A 16 -20.00 -28.05 22.35
N GLN A 17 -20.51 -27.32 21.37
CA GLN A 17 -19.73 -26.84 20.25
C GLN A 17 -18.97 -25.59 20.68
N PHE A 18 -17.70 -25.76 21.03
CA PHE A 18 -16.77 -24.65 21.28
C PHE A 18 -16.49 -23.94 19.95
N PHE A 19 -17.18 -22.83 19.71
CA PHE A 19 -16.73 -21.85 18.72
C PHE A 19 -15.48 -21.16 19.29
N ALA A 20 -14.30 -21.68 18.93
CA ALA A 20 -13.08 -20.91 19.07
C ALA A 20 -13.16 -19.76 18.07
N LEU A 21 -13.62 -18.59 18.52
CA LEU A 21 -13.30 -17.33 17.85
C LEU A 21 -11.78 -17.26 17.81
N GLY A 22 -11.19 -17.51 16.64
CA GLY A 22 -9.80 -17.19 16.39
C GLY A 22 -9.62 -15.70 16.62
N ALA A 23 -9.05 -15.34 17.77
CA ALA A 23 -8.58 -14.00 18.01
C ALA A 23 -7.47 -13.74 17.00
N THR A 24 -7.75 -12.94 15.96
CA THR A 24 -6.68 -12.37 15.14
C THR A 24 -6.02 -11.31 16.01
N THR A 25 -4.94 -11.67 16.70
CA THR A 25 -4.11 -10.73 17.42
C THR A 25 -3.33 -9.90 16.39
N TYR A 26 -3.92 -8.82 15.90
CA TYR A 26 -3.15 -7.72 15.31
C TYR A 26 -2.56 -6.91 16.45
N ALA A 27 -1.46 -7.38 17.01
CA ALA A 27 -0.58 -6.55 17.81
C ALA A 27 0.41 -5.86 16.86
N ASP A 28 0.04 -4.69 16.34
CA ASP A 28 0.96 -3.69 15.80
C ASP A 28 0.47 -2.34 16.33
N ASP A 29 1.17 -1.75 17.31
CA ASP A 29 0.84 -0.39 17.79
C ASP A 29 1.25 0.71 16.80
N GLY A 30 1.75 0.32 15.61
CA GLY A 30 2.14 1.18 14.50
C GLY A 30 0.97 1.61 13.62
N SER A 31 0.62 2.90 13.69
CA SER A 31 -0.47 3.52 12.90
C SER A 31 -0.43 3.17 11.40
N VAL A 32 -1.53 2.66 10.86
CA VAL A 32 -1.74 2.44 9.41
C VAL A 32 -2.32 3.69 8.78
N TRP A 33 -1.61 4.27 7.82
CA TRP A 33 -2.02 5.51 7.15
C TRP A 33 -2.52 5.21 5.74
N HIS A 34 -3.60 5.86 5.34
CA HIS A 34 -4.14 5.75 3.98
C HIS A 34 -3.25 6.50 3.00
N VAL A 35 -2.87 5.87 1.89
CA VAL A 35 -2.20 6.58 0.79
C VAL A 35 -3.25 7.03 -0.21
N LYS A 36 -3.30 8.34 -0.45
CA LYS A 36 -4.29 8.97 -1.33
C LYS A 36 -3.65 10.03 -2.21
N ALA A 37 -4.16 10.21 -3.42
CA ALA A 37 -3.86 11.37 -4.24
C ALA A 37 -4.86 12.49 -3.90
N VAL A 38 -4.37 13.72 -3.79
CA VAL A 38 -5.18 14.88 -3.41
C VAL A 38 -5.44 15.73 -4.65
N HIS A 39 -6.69 15.75 -5.08
CA HIS A 39 -7.17 16.63 -6.14
C HIS A 39 -7.11 18.10 -5.69
N PRO A 40 -6.85 19.08 -6.57
CA PRO A 40 -6.80 20.49 -6.22
C PRO A 40 -8.06 21.01 -5.51
N GLU A 41 -9.21 20.42 -5.81
CA GLU A 41 -10.50 20.72 -5.17
C GLU A 41 -10.69 20.05 -3.79
N GLY A 42 -9.65 19.43 -3.22
CA GLY A 42 -9.71 18.75 -1.92
C GLY A 42 -10.25 17.32 -1.93
N ARG A 43 -10.67 16.81 -3.10
CA ARG A 43 -11.10 15.40 -3.23
C ARG A 43 -9.92 14.44 -3.02
N LEU A 44 -10.15 13.37 -2.26
CA LEU A 44 -9.15 12.35 -2.01
C LEU A 44 -9.41 11.12 -2.89
N LEU A 45 -8.43 10.77 -3.72
CA LEU A 45 -8.47 9.62 -4.62
C LEU A 45 -7.68 8.47 -4.00
N ASP A 46 -8.27 7.29 -3.92
CA ASP A 46 -7.58 6.13 -3.36
C ASP A 46 -6.43 5.70 -4.27
N VAL A 47 -5.24 5.53 -3.70
CA VAL A 47 -4.12 4.91 -4.40
C VAL A 47 -4.13 3.41 -4.10
N LYS A 48 -4.18 2.60 -5.15
CA LYS A 48 -4.29 1.14 -5.09
C LYS A 48 -3.27 0.47 -6.00
N VAL A 49 -2.96 -0.78 -5.70
CA VAL A 49 -2.34 -1.69 -6.67
C VAL A 49 -3.46 -2.39 -7.46
N ILE A 50 -3.27 -2.51 -8.77
CA ILE A 50 -4.14 -3.30 -9.65
C ILE A 50 -3.40 -4.57 -10.04
N GLY A 51 -3.92 -5.72 -9.60
CA GLY A 51 -3.44 -7.04 -10.00
C GLY A 51 -3.69 -7.31 -11.48
N SER A 52 -2.98 -8.28 -12.04
CA SER A 52 -3.12 -8.68 -13.46
C SER A 52 -4.51 -9.22 -13.81
N ASP A 53 -5.21 -9.78 -12.83
CA ASP A 53 -6.60 -10.25 -12.92
C ASP A 53 -7.64 -9.15 -12.65
N GLY A 54 -7.18 -7.90 -12.44
CA GLY A 54 -8.04 -6.76 -12.13
C GLY A 54 -8.38 -6.59 -10.65
N THR A 55 -7.88 -7.46 -9.76
CA THR A 55 -8.03 -7.30 -8.30
C THR A 55 -7.44 -5.98 -7.82
N ILE A 56 -8.06 -5.39 -6.80
CA ILE A 56 -7.66 -4.10 -6.24
C ILE A 56 -7.12 -4.33 -4.84
N HIS A 57 -5.88 -3.90 -4.62
CA HIS A 57 -5.19 -4.06 -3.36
C HIS A 57 -4.87 -2.72 -2.71
N ASP A 58 -4.96 -2.69 -1.39
CA ASP A 58 -4.71 -1.50 -0.61
C ASP A 58 -3.24 -1.09 -0.65
N VAL A 59 -2.99 0.22 -0.70
CA VAL A 59 -1.66 0.80 -0.49
C VAL A 59 -1.72 1.62 0.79
N LYS A 60 -0.83 1.29 1.74
CA LYS A 60 -0.76 1.94 3.04
C LYS A 60 0.65 2.42 3.33
N ALA A 61 0.74 3.47 4.14
CA ALA A 61 1.97 3.84 4.80
C ALA A 61 1.97 3.26 6.21
N LEU A 62 3.02 2.51 6.54
CA LEU A 62 3.15 1.78 7.80
C LEU A 62 4.35 2.34 8.58
N ALA A 63 4.22 2.43 9.90
CA ALA A 63 5.31 2.89 10.75
C ALA A 63 6.54 2.00 10.58
N ALA A 64 7.62 2.60 10.06
CA ALA A 64 8.95 1.97 10.06
C ALA A 64 9.73 2.44 11.29
N ASN A 65 9.61 3.74 11.59
CA ASN A 65 10.06 4.42 12.81
C ASN A 65 9.22 5.70 13.00
N ARG A 66 9.49 6.48 14.05
CA ARG A 66 8.72 7.69 14.41
C ARG A 66 8.73 8.81 13.35
N HIS A 67 9.65 8.80 12.39
CA HIS A 67 9.86 9.93 11.46
C HIS A 67 9.66 9.57 9.99
N LEU A 68 9.64 8.27 9.64
CA LEU A 68 9.54 7.80 8.27
C LEU A 68 8.62 6.58 8.19
N LEU A 69 7.64 6.63 7.29
CA LEU A 69 6.73 5.53 7.03
C LEU A 69 7.13 4.79 5.75
N GLU A 70 7.04 3.46 5.78
CA GLU A 70 7.18 2.65 4.58
C GLU A 70 5.87 2.60 3.81
N VAL A 71 5.89 2.85 2.51
CA VAL A 71 4.72 2.65 1.65
C VAL A 71 4.74 1.22 1.10
N LYS A 72 3.68 0.47 1.38
CA LYS A 72 3.51 -0.93 1.00
C LYS A 72 2.17 -1.16 0.32
N ALA A 73 2.15 -2.11 -0.61
CA ALA A 73 0.91 -2.70 -1.10
C ALA A 73 0.57 -3.94 -0.29
N LEU A 74 -0.70 -4.09 0.09
CA LEU A 74 -1.23 -5.20 0.89
C LEU A 74 -1.94 -6.19 -0.04
N VAL A 75 -1.23 -7.25 -0.43
CA VAL A 75 -1.70 -8.25 -1.40
C VAL A 75 -1.83 -9.59 -0.68
N GLY A 76 -3.05 -9.96 -0.30
CA GLY A 76 -3.29 -11.06 0.64
C GLY A 76 -2.56 -10.79 1.97
N ASP A 77 -1.81 -11.76 2.46
CA ASP A 77 -1.01 -11.62 3.69
C ASP A 77 0.35 -10.95 3.46
N LYS A 78 0.66 -10.54 2.21
CA LYS A 78 1.96 -9.99 1.83
C LYS A 78 1.97 -8.46 1.83
N LYS A 79 3.06 -7.88 2.33
CA LYS A 79 3.35 -6.44 2.30
C LYS A 79 4.42 -6.15 1.23
N LEU A 80 4.00 -5.92 0.00
CA LEU A 80 4.91 -5.72 -1.13
C LEU A 80 5.54 -4.32 -1.10
N PRO A 81 6.85 -4.18 -1.38
CA PRO A 81 7.50 -2.88 -1.50
C PRO A 81 6.96 -2.09 -2.70
N VAL A 82 6.70 -0.80 -2.50
CA VAL A 82 6.44 0.15 -3.58
C VAL A 82 7.71 0.97 -3.85
N LYS A 83 8.14 1.05 -5.11
CA LYS A 83 9.42 1.62 -5.51
C LYS A 83 9.28 2.51 -6.74
N VAL A 84 10.22 3.46 -6.89
CA VAL A 84 10.48 4.09 -8.20
C VAL A 84 11.37 3.14 -8.97
N LEU A 85 10.97 2.78 -10.18
CA LEU A 85 11.78 1.93 -11.06
C LEU A 85 12.75 2.76 -11.88
N VAL A 86 13.87 2.15 -12.26
CA VAL A 86 14.79 2.73 -13.26
C VAL A 86 14.07 2.85 -14.60
N SER A 87 14.18 4.01 -15.25
CA SER A 87 13.50 4.29 -16.51
C SER A 87 14.03 5.57 -17.16
N ASP A 88 14.05 5.58 -18.50
CA ASP A 88 14.33 6.77 -19.33
C ASP A 88 13.06 7.53 -19.75
N ASN A 89 11.89 7.12 -19.24
CA ASN A 89 10.63 7.76 -19.55
C ASN A 89 10.55 9.17 -18.94
N LYS A 90 9.74 10.04 -19.57
CA LYS A 90 9.44 11.38 -19.05
C LYS A 90 8.99 11.37 -17.58
N PHE A 91 8.19 10.39 -17.18
CA PHE A 91 7.77 10.17 -15.81
C PHE A 91 8.22 8.80 -15.32
N ALA A 92 8.90 8.78 -14.17
CA ALA A 92 9.45 7.56 -13.60
C ALA A 92 8.33 6.63 -13.10
N PRO A 93 8.35 5.33 -13.45
CA PRO A 93 7.34 4.38 -12.98
C PRO A 93 7.39 4.21 -11.46
N VAL A 94 6.22 4.27 -10.82
CA VAL A 94 6.06 3.88 -9.42
C VAL A 94 5.23 2.62 -9.37
N LYS A 95 5.79 1.53 -8.83
CA LYS A 95 5.23 0.19 -8.92
C LYS A 95 5.39 -0.58 -7.62
N ALA A 96 4.50 -1.53 -7.38
CA ALA A 96 4.76 -2.57 -6.39
C ALA A 96 5.53 -3.72 -7.06
N ILE A 97 6.38 -4.40 -6.29
CA ILE A 97 7.21 -5.52 -6.77
C ILE A 97 6.90 -6.72 -5.89
N ASP A 98 6.46 -7.84 -6.47
CA ASP A 98 6.24 -9.07 -5.72
C ASP A 98 7.56 -9.82 -5.45
N GLU A 99 7.48 -10.92 -4.72
CA GLU A 99 8.66 -11.74 -4.37
C GLU A 99 9.36 -12.37 -5.59
N ASN A 100 8.64 -12.57 -6.70
CA ASN A 100 9.14 -13.14 -7.95
C ASN A 100 9.66 -12.07 -8.93
N GLY A 101 9.56 -10.78 -8.56
CA GLY A 101 9.92 -9.67 -9.43
C GLY A 101 8.81 -9.22 -10.39
N THR A 102 7.58 -9.72 -10.22
CA THR A 102 6.41 -9.23 -10.95
C THR A 102 6.14 -7.78 -10.58
N ILE A 103 5.98 -6.95 -11.59
CA ILE A 103 5.73 -5.51 -11.44
C ILE A 103 4.23 -5.28 -11.51
N LEU A 104 3.67 -4.69 -10.45
CA LEU A 104 2.25 -4.39 -10.34
C LEU A 104 1.97 -2.89 -10.43
N ASP A 105 0.87 -2.57 -11.11
CA ASP A 105 0.49 -1.21 -11.44
C ASP A 105 -0.07 -0.47 -10.23
N LEU A 106 0.45 0.73 -9.97
CA LEU A 106 -0.08 1.65 -8.96
C LEU A 106 -0.97 2.69 -9.65
N LYS A 107 -2.24 2.79 -9.22
CA LYS A 107 -3.22 3.70 -9.80
C LYS A 107 -3.94 4.50 -8.72
N ALA A 108 -4.28 5.75 -9.02
CA ALA A 108 -5.26 6.50 -8.24
C ALA A 108 -6.65 6.34 -8.86
N LEU A 109 -7.65 6.04 -8.03
CA LEU A 109 -9.02 5.77 -8.46
C LEU A 109 -9.89 7.00 -8.28
N THR A 110 -10.52 7.44 -9.37
CA THR A 110 -11.51 8.51 -9.33
C THR A 110 -12.89 7.97 -8.90
N PRO A 111 -13.81 8.84 -8.43
CA PRO A 111 -15.17 8.41 -8.07
C PRO A 111 -15.95 7.74 -9.21
N ASP A 112 -15.68 8.10 -10.47
CA ASP A 112 -16.24 7.50 -11.68
C ASP A 112 -15.48 6.25 -12.15
N GLY A 113 -14.53 5.73 -11.36
CA GLY A 113 -13.83 4.47 -11.61
C GLY A 113 -12.66 4.56 -12.60
N LYS A 114 -12.28 5.76 -13.05
CA LYS A 114 -11.09 5.94 -13.89
C LYS A 114 -9.83 5.66 -13.06
N LYS A 115 -8.82 5.10 -13.74
CA LYS A 115 -7.53 4.71 -13.16
C LYS A 115 -6.46 5.66 -13.66
N LEU A 116 -6.03 6.56 -12.78
CA LEU A 116 -4.97 7.52 -13.06
C LEU A 116 -3.60 6.92 -12.74
N ASP A 117 -2.61 7.21 -13.56
CA ASP A 117 -1.25 6.73 -13.37
C ASP A 117 -0.59 7.42 -12.17
N VAL A 118 0.10 6.67 -11.31
CA VAL A 118 0.96 7.23 -10.24
C VAL A 118 2.42 7.12 -10.65
N LYS A 119 3.14 8.25 -10.69
CA LYS A 119 4.52 8.34 -11.21
C LYS A 119 5.38 9.30 -10.40
N GLY A 120 6.70 9.17 -10.56
CA GLY A 120 7.66 10.22 -10.21
C GLY A 120 7.77 11.23 -11.34
N VAL A 121 7.39 12.49 -11.09
CA VAL A 121 7.21 13.50 -12.17
C VAL A 121 8.28 14.59 -12.21
N LYS A 122 9.03 14.74 -11.12
CA LYS A 122 10.15 15.68 -11.01
C LYS A 122 11.14 15.09 -10.01
N ARG A 123 12.44 15.23 -10.30
CA ARG A 123 13.51 14.97 -9.34
C ARG A 123 14.11 16.30 -8.90
N GLN A 124 14.30 16.49 -7.60
CA GLN A 124 15.01 17.61 -7.00
C GLN A 124 16.01 17.04 -6.00
N GLY A 125 17.30 17.07 -6.35
CA GLY A 125 18.34 16.34 -5.63
C GLY A 125 18.00 14.86 -5.49
N ASN A 126 17.84 14.42 -4.24
CA ASN A 126 17.58 13.02 -3.88
C ASN A 126 16.09 12.68 -3.75
N ILE A 127 15.20 13.62 -4.10
CA ILE A 127 13.76 13.48 -3.91
C ILE A 127 13.04 13.43 -5.26
N TYR A 128 12.20 12.41 -5.44
CA TYR A 128 11.20 12.32 -6.50
C TYR A 128 9.85 12.79 -5.97
N HIS A 129 9.24 13.75 -6.67
CA HIS A 129 7.85 14.13 -6.43
C HIS A 129 6.93 13.06 -7.02
N ILE A 130 6.17 12.38 -6.15
CA ILE A 130 5.21 11.36 -6.56
C ILE A 130 3.85 12.01 -6.73
N LYS A 131 3.26 11.84 -7.92
CA LYS A 131 1.97 12.41 -8.27
C LYS A 131 1.12 11.39 -9.01
N ALA A 132 -0.20 11.46 -8.81
CA ALA A 132 -1.14 10.90 -9.76
C ALA A 132 -1.30 11.87 -10.95
N ILE A 133 -1.45 11.34 -12.15
CA ILE A 133 -1.49 12.12 -13.39
C ILE A 133 -2.81 11.88 -14.09
N SER A 134 -3.47 12.95 -14.54
CA SER A 134 -4.65 12.85 -15.41
C SER A 134 -4.32 12.05 -16.69
N ALA A 135 -5.36 11.46 -17.31
CA ALA A 135 -5.19 10.65 -18.50
C ALA A 135 -4.55 11.40 -19.68
N ASP A 136 -4.76 12.73 -19.77
CA ASP A 136 -4.17 13.60 -20.78
C ASP A 136 -2.76 14.12 -20.41
N GLY A 137 -2.26 13.78 -19.22
CA GLY A 137 -0.91 14.13 -18.77
C GLY A 137 -0.74 15.58 -18.32
N LYS A 138 -1.81 16.37 -18.20
CA LYS A 138 -1.73 17.82 -17.93
C LYS A 138 -1.86 18.17 -16.45
N GLU A 139 -2.62 17.40 -15.70
CA GLU A 139 -2.89 17.65 -14.29
C GLU A 139 -2.13 16.67 -13.40
N PHE A 140 -1.68 17.18 -12.26
CA PHE A 140 -0.89 16.40 -11.32
C PHE A 140 -1.37 16.56 -9.88
N PHE A 141 -1.72 15.44 -9.26
CA PHE A 141 -2.29 15.40 -7.93
C PHE A 141 -1.24 14.86 -6.95
N GLY A 142 -0.96 15.62 -5.89
CA GLY A 142 0.04 15.23 -4.89
C GLY A 142 -0.40 13.95 -4.18
N VAL A 143 0.52 13.00 -3.98
CA VAL A 143 0.25 11.79 -3.21
C VAL A 143 0.66 12.00 -1.76
N LYS A 144 -0.24 11.67 -0.84
CA LYS A 144 -0.10 11.88 0.60
C LYS A 144 -0.44 10.61 1.37
N ALA A 145 0.24 10.42 2.50
CA ALA A 145 -0.16 9.47 3.52
C ALA A 145 -0.97 10.23 4.58
N ILE A 146 -2.14 9.72 4.93
CA ILE A 146 -3.09 10.37 5.85
C ILE A 146 -3.37 9.42 7.01
N ALA A 147 -3.04 9.87 8.22
CA ALA A 147 -3.28 9.17 9.46
C ALA A 147 -4.78 9.14 9.81
N PRO A 148 -5.23 8.20 10.65
CA PRO A 148 -6.60 8.20 11.17
C PRO A 148 -7.02 9.49 11.87
N ASN A 149 -6.08 10.19 12.51
CA ASN A 149 -6.32 11.49 13.17
C ASN A 149 -6.22 12.69 12.21
N GLY A 150 -6.06 12.46 10.91
CA GLY A 150 -5.96 13.51 9.89
C GLY A 150 -4.57 14.11 9.71
N HIS A 151 -3.55 13.69 10.47
CA HIS A 151 -2.17 14.12 10.21
C HIS A 151 -1.70 13.63 8.82
N VAL A 152 -0.94 14.45 8.11
CA VAL A 152 -0.61 14.22 6.71
C VAL A 152 0.88 14.30 6.44
N TYR A 153 1.40 13.27 5.78
CA TYR A 153 2.76 13.20 5.26
C TYR A 153 2.76 13.22 3.74
N ASP A 154 3.80 13.79 3.15
CA ASP A 154 4.01 13.68 1.71
C ASP A 154 4.57 12.29 1.37
N VAL A 155 4.10 11.70 0.27
CA VAL A 155 4.71 10.49 -0.30
C VAL A 155 5.72 10.91 -1.36
N LYS A 156 6.98 10.54 -1.15
CA LYS A 156 8.09 10.86 -2.06
C LYS A 156 8.87 9.60 -2.42
N GLY A 157 9.57 9.65 -3.56
CA GLY A 157 10.67 8.73 -3.80
C GLY A 157 11.95 9.30 -3.21
N ILE A 158 12.65 8.53 -2.39
CA ILE A 158 13.89 8.92 -1.73
C ILE A 158 15.01 8.09 -2.32
N LYS A 159 16.01 8.78 -2.85
CA LYS A 159 17.23 8.21 -3.35
C LYS A 159 18.34 8.43 -2.33
N MET A 160 19.09 7.39 -1.98
CA MET A 160 20.15 7.49 -0.96
C MET A 160 21.52 7.68 -1.59
N TYR A 161 21.72 7.18 -2.81
CA TYR A 161 23.00 7.22 -3.48
C TYR A 161 22.91 7.86 -4.86
N ASP A 162 24.04 8.33 -5.40
CA ASP A 162 24.07 9.07 -6.66
C ASP A 162 24.01 8.16 -7.91
N GLU A 163 24.20 6.84 -7.75
CA GLU A 163 24.17 5.88 -8.85
C GLU A 163 22.81 5.82 -9.53
N HIS A 164 22.78 5.52 -10.82
CA HIS A 164 21.54 5.38 -11.56
C HIS A 164 20.61 4.28 -10.99
N VAL A 165 21.20 3.17 -10.53
CA VAL A 165 20.49 2.04 -9.89
C VAL A 165 20.73 2.12 -8.39
N GLU A 166 19.67 2.38 -7.63
CA GLU A 166 19.70 2.43 -6.17
C GLU A 166 19.85 1.02 -5.55
N GLY A 167 19.34 0.01 -6.24
CA GLY A 167 19.41 -1.38 -5.82
C GLY A 167 18.53 -2.27 -6.69
N LYS A 168 18.41 -3.54 -6.29
CA LYS A 168 17.52 -4.51 -6.94
C LYS A 168 16.59 -5.15 -5.92
N ILE A 169 15.31 -5.30 -6.27
CA ILE A 169 14.32 -6.05 -5.49
C ILE A 169 13.83 -7.19 -6.37
N SER A 170 14.08 -8.44 -5.96
CA SER A 170 13.74 -9.63 -6.76
C SER A 170 14.21 -9.51 -8.23
N GLY A 171 15.43 -9.02 -8.42
CA GLY A 171 16.03 -8.79 -9.74
C GLY A 171 15.62 -7.49 -10.45
N VAL A 172 14.55 -6.81 -10.01
CA VAL A 172 14.04 -5.57 -10.61
C VAL A 172 14.89 -4.37 -10.16
N PRO A 173 15.50 -3.61 -11.09
CA PRO A 173 16.28 -2.42 -10.74
C PRO A 173 15.37 -1.26 -10.30
N ILE A 174 15.72 -0.67 -9.16
CA ILE A 174 14.98 0.46 -8.59
C ILE A 174 15.84 1.72 -8.60
N ALA A 175 15.21 2.87 -8.80
CA ALA A 175 15.86 4.17 -8.80
C ALA A 175 15.73 4.89 -7.45
N ALA A 176 14.68 4.59 -6.68
CA ALA A 176 14.42 5.21 -5.37
C ALA A 176 13.44 4.38 -4.52
N HIS A 177 13.47 4.62 -3.21
CA HIS A 177 12.56 4.05 -2.21
C HIS A 177 11.32 4.94 -2.06
N ILE A 178 10.10 4.40 -2.09
CA ILE A 178 8.91 5.21 -1.74
C ILE A 178 8.76 5.26 -0.22
N LYS A 179 8.67 6.47 0.31
CA LYS A 179 8.49 6.74 1.74
C LYS A 179 7.46 7.84 1.96
N ALA A 180 6.80 7.80 3.11
CA ALA A 180 6.00 8.92 3.61
C ALA A 180 6.76 9.63 4.74
N LEU A 181 6.87 10.94 4.64
CA LEU A 181 7.65 11.79 5.53
C LEU A 181 6.93 13.12 5.82
N PRO A 182 7.24 13.79 6.94
CA PRO A 182 6.71 15.11 7.24
C PRO A 182 6.86 16.07 6.06
N GLN A 183 5.88 16.95 5.91
CA GLN A 183 5.99 18.02 4.95
C GLN A 183 7.13 18.94 5.39
N ALA A 184 7.93 19.41 4.44
CA ALA A 184 8.78 20.56 4.72
C ALA A 184 7.87 21.72 5.17
N PRO A 185 8.28 22.52 6.17
CA PRO A 185 7.63 23.80 6.41
C PRO A 185 7.51 24.55 5.07
N ALA A 186 6.41 25.25 4.85
CA ALA A 186 6.44 26.27 3.82
C ALA A 186 7.54 27.24 4.23
N ASP A 187 8.53 27.45 3.37
CA ASP A 187 9.42 28.59 3.57
C ASP A 187 8.52 29.82 3.41
N ASP A 188 8.17 30.44 4.53
CA ASP A 188 7.49 31.73 4.55
C ASP A 188 8.49 32.75 3.97
N GLU A 189 8.49 32.92 2.65
CA GLU A 189 9.14 34.05 1.94
C GLU A 189 8.31 35.34 2.04
#